data_AF-A0A917AWT3-F1
#
_entry.id   AF-A0A917AWT3-F1
#
_cell.length_a   1.000
_cell.length_b   1.000
_cell.length_c   1.000
_cell.angle_alpha   90.00
_cell.angle_beta   90.00
_cell.angle_gamma   90.00
#
_symmetry.space_group_name_H-M   'P 1'
#
loop_
_entity.id
_entity.type
_entity.pdbx_description
1 polymer ?
#
loop_
_entity_poly.entity_id
_entity_poly.type
_entity_poly.pdbx_seq_one_letter_code
_entity_poly.pdbx_strand_id
1 'polypeptide(L)' 'MERSGSCKKCGHTRFSEGVLGKSGYDKVRNPSKMFGGSNLLLLFCESCGEVASLRVERPDKIKD' A
#
# COMPACT_ATOMS: atom_id res chain seq x y z
N MET A 1 -15.81 7.69 13.46
CA MET A 1 -15.77 7.15 12.07
C MET A 1 -15.31 5.71 12.15
N GLU A 2 -16.23 4.80 11.84
CA GLU A 2 -16.11 3.36 12.02
C GLU A 2 -14.94 2.79 11.21
N ARG A 3 -14.04 2.03 11.86
CA ARG A 3 -12.99 1.23 11.18
C ARG A 3 -13.23 -0.27 11.35
N SER A 4 -14.44 -0.68 11.69
CA SER A 4 -14.83 -2.10 11.71
C SER A 4 -15.32 -2.48 10.32
N GLY A 5 -14.40 -2.70 9.38
CA GLY A 5 -14.75 -3.05 8.01
C GLY A 5 -14.27 -4.45 7.68
N SER A 6 -15.12 -5.45 7.89
CA SER A 6 -14.93 -6.79 7.32
C SER A 6 -14.55 -6.71 5.84
N CYS A 7 -13.75 -7.66 5.37
CA CYS A 7 -13.36 -7.78 3.97
C CYS A 7 -14.59 -7.74 3.08
N LYS A 8 -14.60 -6.81 2.10
CA LYS A 8 -15.73 -6.62 1.18
C LYS A 8 -16.03 -7.86 0.33
N LYS A 9 -15.03 -8.74 0.16
CA LYS A 9 -15.13 -9.95 -0.66
C LYS A 9 -15.56 -11.19 0.12
N CYS A 10 -15.00 -11.44 1.32
CA CYS A 10 -15.24 -12.67 2.07
C CYS A 10 -15.76 -12.48 3.50
N GLY A 11 -15.97 -11.25 3.96
CA GLY A 11 -16.45 -10.96 5.32
C GLY A 11 -15.41 -11.15 6.44
N HIS A 12 -14.21 -11.65 6.13
CA HIS A 12 -13.15 -11.84 7.12
C HIS A 12 -12.69 -10.52 7.74
N THR A 13 -12.34 -10.51 9.02
CA THR A 13 -12.06 -9.27 9.77
C THR A 13 -10.58 -9.00 10.03
N ARG A 14 -9.69 -9.97 9.76
CA ARG A 14 -8.24 -9.77 9.91
C ARG A 14 -7.58 -9.44 8.58
N PHE A 15 -6.62 -8.51 8.69
CA PHE A 15 -5.85 -7.98 7.58
C PHE A 15 -4.39 -7.92 7.97
N SER A 16 -3.52 -8.14 7.00
CA SER A 16 -2.07 -8.05 7.12
C SER A 16 -1.53 -6.91 6.27
N GLU A 17 -0.36 -6.38 6.64
CA GLU A 17 0.34 -5.36 5.88
C GLU A 17 1.49 -5.95 5.07
N GLY A 18 1.61 -5.52 3.81
CA GLY A 18 2.69 -5.85 2.89
C GLY A 18 3.39 -4.61 2.36
N VAL A 19 4.62 -4.77 1.88
CA VAL A 19 5.42 -3.67 1.31
C VAL A 19 5.87 -4.04 -0.10
N LEU A 20 5.56 -3.17 -1.07
CA LEU A 20 6.16 -3.14 -2.41
C LEU A 20 7.11 -1.94 -2.50
N GLY A 21 8.20 -2.04 -3.27
CA GLY A 21 9.20 -0.97 -3.37
C GLY A 21 10.56 -1.28 -2.73
N LYS A 22 10.74 -2.48 -2.15
CA LYS A 22 11.95 -2.81 -1.37
C LYS A 22 13.17 -3.02 -2.26
N SER A 23 13.00 -3.50 -3.50
CA SER A 23 14.10 -3.76 -4.45
C SER A 23 14.50 -2.52 -5.26
N GLY A 24 13.83 -1.40 -5.06
CA GLY A 24 14.17 -0.13 -5.70
C GLY A 24 13.51 0.06 -7.07
N TYR A 25 13.35 -0.98 -7.88
CA TYR A 25 12.72 -0.86 -9.22
C TYR A 25 11.21 -0.61 -9.16
N ASP A 26 10.57 -1.04 -8.07
CA ASP A 26 9.14 -1.03 -7.81
C ASP A 26 8.70 0.13 -6.88
N LYS A 27 9.57 1.12 -6.66
CA LYS A 27 9.22 2.32 -5.88
C LYS A 27 8.33 3.27 -6.69
N VAL A 28 7.40 3.92 -6.00
CA VAL A 28 6.66 5.06 -6.56
C VAL A 28 7.60 6.26 -6.64
N ARG A 29 7.68 6.85 -7.82
CA ARG A 29 8.60 7.97 -8.11
C ARG A 29 7.85 9.12 -8.74
N ASN A 30 8.40 10.30 -8.55
CA ASN A 30 8.06 11.43 -9.41
C ASN A 30 8.66 11.15 -10.80
N PRO A 31 7.87 11.17 -11.88
CA PRO A 31 8.35 10.89 -13.24
C PRO A 31 9.50 11.80 -13.69
N SER A 32 9.60 13.02 -13.13
CA SER A 32 10.64 13.99 -13.46
C SER A 32 11.93 13.81 -12.65
N LYS A 33 11.95 12.95 -11.62
CA LYS A 33 13.14 12.70 -10.78
C LYS A 33 13.76 11.35 -11.12
N MET A 34 15.05 11.35 -11.47
CA MET A 34 15.80 10.14 -11.86
C MET A 34 16.18 9.27 -10.64
N PHE A 35 16.25 9.86 -9.44
CA PHE A 35 16.61 9.18 -8.19
C PHE A 35 15.60 9.47 -7.08
N GLY A 36 15.53 8.55 -6.12
CA GLY A 36 14.56 8.62 -5.02
C GLY A 36 13.27 7.86 -5.32
N GLY A 37 12.35 7.85 -4.37
CA GLY A 37 11.07 7.14 -4.45
C GLY A 37 10.56 6.70 -3.08
N SER A 38 9.32 6.25 -3.06
CA SER A 38 8.62 5.77 -1.87
C SER A 38 8.09 4.36 -2.09
N ASN A 39 8.00 3.59 -1.01
CA ASN A 39 7.37 2.27 -1.04
C ASN A 39 5.84 2.41 -1.10
N LEU A 40 5.18 1.34 -1.53
CA LEU A 40 3.75 1.15 -1.39
C LEU A 40 3.48 0.21 -0.22
N LEU A 41 2.62 0.66 0.68
CA LEU A 41 2.06 -0.15 1.75
C LEU A 41 0.73 -0.72 1.28
N LEU A 42 0.58 -2.03 1.40
CA LEU A 42 -0.63 -2.77 1.08
C LEU A 42 -1.26 -3.23 2.36
N LEU A 43 -2.56 -3.03 2.50
CA LEU A 43 -3.38 -3.71 3.50
C LEU A 43 -4.26 -4.71 2.77
N PHE A 44 -4.16 -5.99 3.10
CA PHE A 44 -4.92 -7.04 2.41
C PHE A 44 -5.51 -8.05 3.39
N CYS A 45 -6.61 -8.68 2.97
CA CYS A 45 -7.32 -9.68 3.74
C CYS A 45 -6.49 -10.97 3.83
N GLU A 46 -6.22 -11.43 5.05
CA GLU A 46 -5.43 -12.65 5.28
C GLU A 46 -6.10 -13.92 4.74
N SER A 47 -7.43 -13.92 4.65
CA SER A 47 -8.19 -15.09 4.22
C SER A 47 -8.27 -15.23 2.70
N CYS A 48 -8.54 -14.15 1.96
CA CYS A 48 -8.83 -14.23 0.53
C CYS A 48 -7.95 -13.33 -0.36
N GLY A 49 -7.00 -12.61 0.23
CA GLY A 49 -6.06 -11.74 -0.50
C GLY A 49 -6.65 -10.43 -1.03
N GLU A 50 -7.90 -10.10 -0.72
CA GLU A 50 -8.53 -8.84 -1.17
C GLU A 50 -7.79 -7.63 -0.60
N VAL A 51 -7.38 -6.71 -1.47
CA VAL A 51 -6.67 -5.48 -1.05
C VAL A 51 -7.69 -4.47 -0.51
N ALA A 52 -7.56 -4.16 0.78
CA ALA A 52 -8.38 -3.14 1.45
C ALA A 52 -7.88 -1.72 1.18
N SER A 53 -6.56 -1.53 1.07
CA SER A 53 -5.98 -0.23 0.71
C SER A 53 -4.57 -0.35 0.15
N LEU A 54 -4.22 0.61 -0.72
CA LEU A 54 -2.86 0.90 -1.15
C LEU A 54 -2.50 2.32 -0.70
N ARG A 55 -1.34 2.50 -0.06
CA ARG A 55 -0.90 3.81 0.44
C ARG A 55 0.57 4.03 0.11
N VAL A 56 0.92 5.24 -0.30
CA VAL A 56 2.33 5.65 -0.45
C VAL A 56 2.92 5.90 0.93
N GLU A 57 4.05 5.26 1.26
CA GLU A 57 4.67 5.34 2.58
C GLU A 57 5.18 6.76 2.91
N ARG A 58 5.74 7.43 1.90
CA ARG A 58 6.39 8.75 1.98
C ARG A 58 6.00 9.63 0.79
N PRO A 59 4.76 10.16 0.78
CA PRO A 59 4.30 11.01 -0.31
C PRO A 59 5.10 12.32 -0.43
N ASP A 60 5.73 12.79 0.65
CA ASP A 60 6.66 13.91 0.68
C ASP A 60 7.86 13.75 -0.26
N LYS A 61 8.31 12.50 -0.51
CA LYS A 61 9.41 12.23 -1.45
C LYS A 61 9.01 12.31 -2.92
N ILE A 62 7.71 12.37 -3.20
CA ILE A 62 7.16 12.38 -4.57
C ILE A 62 6.74 13.79 -4.95
N LYS A 63 6.18 14.53 -4.00
CA LYS A 63 5.78 15.93 -4.17
C LYS A 63 6.98 16.80 -4.57
N ASP A 64 6.68 17.87 -5.29
CA ASP A 64 7.64 18.88 -5.73
C ASP A 64 8.03 19.80 -4.57
#